data_AF-A0A5D0NDE1-F1
#
_entry.id   AF-A0A5D0NDE1-F1
#
_cell.length_a   1.000
_cell.length_b   1.000
_cell.length_c   1.000
_cell.angle_alpha   90.00
_cell.angle_beta   90.00
_cell.angle_gamma   90.00
#
_symmetry.space_group_name_H-M   'P 1'
#
loop_
_entity.id
_entity.type
_entity.pdbx_description
1 polymer ?
#
loop_
_entity_poly.entity_id
_entity_poly.type
_entity_poly.pdbx_seq_one_letter_code
_entity_poly.pdbx_strand_id
1 'polypeptide(L)'
;MGRTNEGGRRTAARRPAVRRTVKRAVAAGAVAVALAALAGGCPSDSGDSGDSADGGVRVRRGDDFTLPGWVRPSPNSGLFSETAAPEFGVDTRSLDVSWRQLQPDGPGEVATATPGAAEDMTFQPYARQLADRRPFWMRIFASGTKWAPDWVADECGAERIGPDYDGQYHLPLWNECVWGRLLELYRKVFVEQGLRADPRLRFVYVPGAFTWAEYDYDMINDAAEKGLTFEEYQAWYRHAWRDLVGVFGPYAYKLVFTGEDYPWGPWGSKTDLLTKQAVDAGMGIRTGITEVFNFHLSEAPSYGSRILPDGHMAVDESLPVHDGRHVAATENECYNDCDFKTSEPYYAVRQSSLKALQLRMNWVYAVPGPSYMKQYPELWRWVRLSVGKTAADSPDAWAALRDAEDTYWKKKRGPFTGAREWPTRPWVRNLERWLVQRDTGPDGRARRSTADVHTGVLGPENGTAYEGLSTDRAHGQTSLYFDVDDRFARGLRGPAQVKVTYRDAGKGAWWIAYQGGRSPEVRRTGDGQWKTATVTLPRPVFANGLSGRTDFRIATGEGSDLDVRFVRVVRERPA
;
A
#
# COMPACT_ATOMS: atom_id res chain seq x y z
N MET A 1 40.35 13.17 -56.73
CA MET A 1 39.79 14.29 -55.93
C MET A 1 38.48 13.82 -55.35
N GLY A 2 38.51 13.45 -54.07
CA GLY A 2 37.48 12.65 -53.40
C GLY A 2 36.30 13.49 -52.91
N ARG A 3 35.11 12.86 -52.99
CA ARG A 3 33.87 13.29 -52.34
C ARG A 3 33.90 12.85 -50.87
N THR A 4 33.63 13.77 -49.95
CA THR A 4 33.43 13.48 -48.53
C THR A 4 31.94 13.48 -48.20
N ASN A 5 31.49 12.38 -47.59
CA ASN A 5 30.17 12.17 -47.00
C ASN A 5 29.99 13.01 -45.73
N GLU A 6 28.90 13.77 -45.63
CA GLU A 6 28.39 14.32 -44.37
C GLU A 6 27.34 13.36 -43.79
N GLY A 7 27.72 12.60 -42.77
CA GLY A 7 26.82 11.84 -41.91
C GLY A 7 26.52 12.61 -40.63
N GLY A 8 25.40 13.33 -40.59
CA GLY A 8 24.92 14.03 -39.41
C GLY A 8 24.30 13.05 -38.39
N ARG A 9 25.05 12.70 -37.35
CA ARG A 9 24.54 12.04 -36.13
C ARG A 9 23.61 12.99 -35.38
N ARG A 10 22.32 12.65 -35.28
CA ARG A 10 21.40 13.27 -34.32
C ARG A 10 21.71 12.74 -32.93
N THR A 11 22.26 13.60 -32.08
CA THR A 11 22.38 13.41 -30.63
C THR A 11 20.98 13.34 -30.01
N ALA A 12 20.62 12.16 -29.48
CA ALA A 12 19.46 12.01 -28.63
C ALA A 12 19.69 12.77 -27.32
N ALA A 13 18.81 13.74 -27.03
CA ALA A 13 18.83 14.50 -25.80
C ALA A 13 18.53 13.57 -24.61
N ARG A 14 19.55 13.32 -23.79
CA ARG A 14 19.42 12.71 -22.46
C ARG A 14 18.51 13.59 -21.60
N ARG A 15 17.36 13.06 -21.18
CA ARG A 15 16.57 13.60 -20.07
C ARG A 15 17.06 12.97 -18.76
N PRO A 16 17.11 13.71 -17.65
CA PRO A 16 17.82 13.26 -16.47
C PRO A 16 17.05 12.14 -15.79
N ALA A 17 17.70 10.98 -15.68
CA ALA A 17 17.44 10.01 -14.64
C ALA A 17 17.64 10.69 -13.29
N VAL A 18 16.82 10.31 -12.30
CA VAL A 18 16.90 10.79 -10.92
C VAL A 18 18.28 10.42 -10.36
N ARG A 19 19.26 11.32 -10.51
CA ARG A 19 20.51 11.26 -9.75
C ARG A 19 20.20 11.70 -8.32
N ARG A 20 19.91 10.74 -7.43
CA ARG A 20 20.00 10.97 -5.99
C ARG A 20 21.48 11.20 -5.65
N THR A 21 21.77 12.37 -5.12
CA THR A 21 23.14 12.78 -4.78
C THR A 21 23.39 12.38 -3.33
N VAL A 22 24.28 11.39 -3.16
CA VAL A 22 24.74 10.87 -1.88
C VAL A 22 25.29 12.00 -0.98
N LYS A 23 24.71 12.17 0.21
CA LYS A 23 25.41 12.69 1.38
C LYS A 23 24.99 11.91 2.64
N ARG A 24 25.98 11.19 3.17
CA ARG A 24 25.99 10.40 4.41
C ARG A 24 25.38 11.12 5.61
N ALA A 25 24.56 10.39 6.38
CA ALA A 25 24.45 10.51 7.83
C ALA A 25 23.90 9.22 8.49
N VAL A 26 24.82 8.32 8.84
CA VAL A 26 24.85 7.43 10.03
C VAL A 26 23.51 6.96 10.62
N ALA A 27 23.15 5.70 10.34
CA ALA A 27 22.29 4.89 11.20
C ALA A 27 23.15 4.11 12.21
N ALA A 28 23.44 4.75 13.34
CA ALA A 28 23.92 4.09 14.54
C ALA A 28 23.36 4.86 15.75
N GLY A 29 22.21 4.42 16.24
CA GLY A 29 21.50 5.07 17.34
C GLY A 29 20.93 4.07 18.32
N ALA A 30 21.79 3.49 19.16
CA ALA A 30 21.35 2.99 20.45
C ALA A 30 20.83 4.19 21.26
N VAL A 31 19.51 4.30 21.44
CA VAL A 31 18.93 5.38 22.23
C VAL A 31 19.00 4.98 23.71
N ALA A 32 19.98 5.55 24.41
CA ALA A 32 19.88 5.78 25.84
C ALA A 32 18.80 6.85 26.09
N VAL A 33 17.82 6.51 26.93
CA VAL A 33 16.76 7.43 27.36
C VAL A 33 17.38 8.53 28.23
N ALA A 34 17.47 9.75 27.69
CA ALA A 34 17.72 10.96 28.46
C ALA A 34 16.44 11.83 28.42
N LEU A 35 15.72 11.84 29.54
CA LEU A 35 14.63 12.78 29.82
C LEU A 35 15.20 14.20 29.90
N ALA A 36 14.94 15.02 28.89
CA ALA A 36 15.09 16.46 28.97
C ALA A 36 13.71 17.10 28.73
N ALA A 37 13.12 17.59 29.81
CA ALA A 37 11.92 18.41 29.78
C ALA A 37 12.26 19.78 29.18
N LEU A 38 11.74 20.05 27.98
CA LEU A 38 11.65 21.41 27.44
C LEU A 38 10.17 21.73 27.22
N ALA A 39 9.64 22.51 28.15
CA ALA A 39 8.34 23.14 28.07
C ALA A 39 8.37 24.21 26.96
N GLY A 40 7.81 23.86 25.81
CA GLY A 40 7.44 24.79 24.75
C GLY A 40 5.99 24.54 24.39
N GLY A 41 5.09 25.43 24.81
CA GLY A 41 3.64 25.26 24.71
C GLY A 41 3.17 25.11 23.27
N CYS A 42 2.72 23.90 22.92
CA CYS A 42 1.68 23.72 21.91
C CYS A 42 0.31 23.89 22.60
N PRO A 43 -0.69 24.49 21.95
CA PRO A 43 -2.02 24.56 22.52
C PRO A 43 -2.58 23.14 22.59
N SER A 44 -2.64 22.61 23.81
CA SER A 44 -3.52 21.52 24.16
C SER A 44 -4.94 22.04 24.03
N ASP A 45 -5.52 21.89 22.85
CA ASP A 45 -6.95 22.07 22.63
C ASP A 45 -7.66 20.83 23.19
N SER A 46 -7.60 20.67 24.52
CA SER A 46 -8.58 19.90 25.28
C SER A 46 -9.86 20.74 25.33
N GLY A 47 -10.44 20.94 24.15
CA GLY A 47 -11.73 21.55 23.97
C GLY A 47 -12.77 20.46 24.16
N ASP A 48 -13.43 20.52 25.32
CA ASP A 48 -14.72 19.91 25.61
C ASP A 48 -15.63 20.01 24.37
N SER A 49 -15.68 18.93 23.58
CA SER A 49 -16.48 18.90 22.36
C SER A 49 -17.93 18.75 22.78
N GLY A 50 -18.70 19.83 22.65
CA GLY A 50 -20.15 19.81 22.78
C GLY A 50 -20.74 18.75 21.84
N ASP A 51 -20.95 17.55 22.37
CA ASP A 51 -21.75 16.48 21.77
C ASP A 51 -23.21 16.96 21.80
N SER A 52 -23.63 17.71 20.78
CA SER A 52 -25.05 17.97 20.56
C SER A 52 -25.69 16.70 19.99
N ALA A 53 -26.09 15.80 20.88
CA ALA A 53 -26.92 14.65 20.53
C ALA A 53 -28.37 15.11 20.31
N ASP A 54 -28.63 15.80 19.21
CA ASP A 54 -30.00 16.09 18.78
C ASP A 54 -30.44 15.00 17.78
N GLY A 55 -31.41 14.18 18.16
CA GLY A 55 -32.13 13.29 17.25
C GLY A 55 -31.39 12.07 16.66
N GLY A 56 -30.23 11.65 17.17
CA GLY A 56 -29.49 10.48 16.67
C GLY A 56 -28.39 10.78 15.64
N VAL A 57 -28.02 12.06 15.52
CA VAL A 57 -26.81 12.53 14.83
C VAL A 57 -25.78 12.95 15.87
N ARG A 58 -24.51 12.56 15.67
CA ARG A 58 -23.37 13.06 16.46
C ARG A 58 -22.34 13.69 15.54
N VAL A 59 -21.95 14.95 15.79
CA VAL A 59 -20.97 15.66 14.97
C VAL A 59 -19.68 15.86 15.75
N ARG A 60 -18.54 15.52 15.14
CA ARG A 60 -17.19 15.72 15.72
C ARG A 60 -16.29 16.46 14.74
N ARG A 61 -15.31 17.19 15.26
CA ARG A 61 -14.28 17.85 14.43
C ARG A 61 -13.36 16.80 13.79
N GLY A 62 -12.94 17.04 12.55
CA GLY A 62 -12.01 16.17 11.84
C GLY A 62 -12.63 14.86 11.34
N ASP A 63 -11.76 13.92 10.98
CA ASP A 63 -12.14 12.56 10.56
C ASP A 63 -12.48 11.71 11.80
N ASP A 64 -13.45 10.80 11.66
CA ASP A 64 -13.80 9.83 12.72
C ASP A 64 -13.42 8.40 12.29
N PHE A 65 -12.34 7.87 12.86
CA PHE A 65 -11.84 6.51 12.63
C PHE A 65 -12.40 5.48 13.60
N THR A 66 -13.31 5.86 14.50
CA THR A 66 -13.84 4.93 15.50
C THR A 66 -14.57 3.76 14.84
N LEU A 67 -14.44 2.59 15.47
CA LEU A 67 -15.05 1.32 15.11
C LEU A 67 -15.81 0.74 16.31
N PRO A 68 -16.82 -0.11 16.08
CA PRO A 68 -17.51 -0.82 17.14
C PRO A 68 -16.56 -1.67 18.01
N GLY A 69 -16.95 -1.91 19.27
CA GLY A 69 -16.14 -2.67 20.22
C GLY A 69 -15.96 -4.16 19.89
N TRP A 70 -16.75 -4.72 18.96
CA TRP A 70 -16.68 -6.13 18.56
C TRP A 70 -15.55 -6.41 17.55
N VAL A 71 -14.99 -5.39 16.90
CA VAL A 71 -14.01 -5.57 15.81
C VAL A 71 -12.71 -6.15 16.33
N ARG A 72 -12.17 -7.15 15.63
CA ARG A 72 -10.89 -7.80 15.92
C ARG A 72 -10.02 -7.87 14.65
N PRO A 73 -8.67 -7.88 14.76
CA PRO A 73 -7.78 -8.11 13.61
C PRO A 73 -8.12 -9.40 12.87
N SER A 74 -7.83 -9.47 11.57
CA SER A 74 -7.96 -10.72 10.81
C SER A 74 -6.80 -11.69 11.13
N PRO A 75 -6.99 -13.02 11.04
CA PRO A 75 -6.00 -14.01 11.48
C PRO A 75 -4.63 -13.91 10.81
N ASN A 76 -4.60 -13.60 9.51
CA ASN A 76 -3.38 -13.41 8.73
C ASN A 76 -3.30 -11.96 8.27
N SER A 77 -3.14 -11.06 9.24
CA SER A 77 -3.04 -9.63 8.99
C SER A 77 -2.28 -8.94 10.13
N GLY A 78 -1.77 -7.74 9.87
CA GLY A 78 -1.23 -6.91 10.94
C GLY A 78 -0.24 -5.86 10.46
N LEU A 79 0.39 -5.23 11.45
CA LEU A 79 1.55 -4.35 11.24
C LEU A 79 2.82 -5.13 11.56
N PHE A 80 3.87 -4.89 10.77
CA PHE A 80 5.16 -5.54 10.94
C PHE A 80 6.33 -4.57 10.73
N SER A 81 7.49 -4.91 11.26
CA SER A 81 8.76 -4.18 11.10
C SER A 81 9.92 -5.08 11.52
N GLU A 82 11.16 -4.58 11.51
CA GLU A 82 12.33 -5.30 12.05
C GLU A 82 12.14 -5.62 13.52
N THR A 83 11.65 -4.64 14.29
CA THR A 83 11.52 -4.72 15.74
C THR A 83 10.05 -4.59 16.15
N ALA A 84 9.52 -5.62 16.81
CA ALA A 84 8.18 -5.56 17.38
C ALA A 84 8.04 -4.40 18.37
N ALA A 85 6.93 -3.67 18.26
CA ALA A 85 6.50 -2.60 19.16
C ALA A 85 5.02 -2.81 19.53
N PRO A 86 4.72 -3.76 20.45
CA PRO A 86 3.34 -4.15 20.78
C PRO A 86 2.47 -3.01 21.31
N GLU A 87 3.07 -1.99 21.94
CA GLU A 87 2.38 -0.79 22.41
C GLU A 87 1.75 0.03 21.27
N PHE A 88 2.26 -0.11 20.05
CA PHE A 88 1.69 0.45 18.82
C PHE A 88 0.94 -0.60 17.98
N GLY A 89 0.88 -1.86 18.42
CA GLY A 89 0.26 -2.96 17.69
C GLY A 89 1.10 -3.48 16.52
N VAL A 90 2.42 -3.26 16.55
CA VAL A 90 3.39 -3.85 15.61
C VAL A 90 3.92 -5.14 16.23
N ASP A 91 3.27 -6.25 15.94
CA ASP A 91 3.48 -7.51 16.68
C ASP A 91 4.46 -8.47 15.99
N THR A 92 4.70 -8.30 14.69
CA THR A 92 5.52 -9.22 13.88
C THR A 92 6.88 -8.60 13.60
N ARG A 93 7.94 -9.23 14.10
CA ARG A 93 9.34 -8.79 13.95
C ARG A 93 10.06 -9.52 12.83
N SER A 94 11.21 -9.01 12.38
CA SER A 94 12.02 -9.69 11.37
C SER A 94 12.88 -10.80 11.97
N LEU A 95 13.07 -11.87 11.21
CA LEU A 95 14.19 -12.79 11.33
C LEU A 95 15.08 -12.56 10.11
N ASP A 96 16.22 -11.93 10.35
CA ASP A 96 17.14 -11.53 9.29
C ASP A 96 18.41 -12.37 9.35
N VAL A 97 18.75 -13.00 8.23
CA VAL A 97 19.97 -13.82 8.09
C VAL A 97 20.59 -13.58 6.72
N SER A 98 21.90 -13.75 6.60
CA SER A 98 22.56 -13.74 5.29
C SER A 98 22.86 -15.14 4.79
N TRP A 99 22.98 -15.31 3.47
CA TRP A 99 23.38 -16.60 2.91
C TRP A 99 24.75 -17.03 3.43
N ARG A 100 25.72 -16.11 3.51
CA ARG A 100 27.05 -16.35 4.10
C ARG A 100 26.98 -16.79 5.57
N GLN A 101 26.04 -16.26 6.35
CA GLN A 101 25.84 -16.70 7.73
C GLN A 101 25.36 -18.15 7.78
N LEU A 102 24.45 -18.53 6.88
CA LEU A 102 23.85 -19.86 6.85
C LEU A 102 24.77 -20.92 6.22
N GLN A 103 25.59 -20.56 5.24
CA GLN A 103 26.48 -21.48 4.51
C GLN A 103 27.89 -20.87 4.32
N PRO A 104 28.66 -20.64 5.40
CA PRO A 104 29.97 -20.00 5.32
C PRO A 104 30.98 -20.84 4.54
N ASP A 105 30.96 -22.16 4.73
CA ASP A 105 32.00 -23.09 4.27
C ASP A 105 31.55 -24.02 3.12
N GLY A 106 30.36 -23.79 2.55
CA GLY A 106 29.82 -24.56 1.44
C GLY A 106 28.34 -24.94 1.58
N PRO A 107 27.79 -25.68 0.60
CA PRO A 107 26.35 -25.98 0.55
C PRO A 107 25.90 -27.06 1.54
N GLY A 108 26.82 -27.77 2.21
CA GLY A 108 26.53 -29.01 2.96
C GLY A 108 25.55 -28.85 4.13
N GLU A 109 25.82 -27.91 5.03
CA GLU A 109 25.04 -27.70 6.27
C GLU A 109 24.59 -26.25 6.43
N VAL A 110 23.52 -26.05 7.19
CA VAL A 110 23.05 -24.72 7.59
C VAL A 110 23.62 -24.39 8.97
N ALA A 111 24.56 -23.46 9.03
CA ALA A 111 25.12 -22.98 10.28
C ALA A 111 24.06 -22.22 11.11
N THR A 112 23.97 -22.56 12.39
CA THR A 112 22.94 -21.99 13.29
C THR A 112 23.52 -21.05 14.36
N ALA A 113 24.81 -21.19 14.68
CA ALA A 113 25.49 -20.47 15.76
C ALA A 113 26.28 -19.23 15.28
N THR A 114 26.45 -19.06 13.97
CA THR A 114 27.23 -17.96 13.39
C THR A 114 26.40 -16.67 13.38
N PRO A 115 26.93 -15.52 13.86
CA PRO A 115 26.28 -14.22 13.66
C PRO A 115 26.39 -13.78 12.19
N GLY A 116 25.50 -12.89 11.75
CA GLY A 116 25.46 -12.40 10.37
C GLY A 116 25.50 -10.89 10.30
N ALA A 117 25.59 -10.37 9.08
CA ALA A 117 25.41 -8.96 8.77
C ALA A 117 24.99 -8.79 7.30
N ALA A 118 24.21 -7.75 7.02
CA ALA A 118 23.88 -7.24 5.68
C ALA A 118 23.37 -5.79 5.82
N GLU A 119 23.59 -4.94 4.82
CA GLU A 119 23.11 -3.53 4.81
C GLU A 119 23.36 -2.77 6.13
N ASP A 120 24.60 -2.83 6.62
CA ASP A 120 25.04 -2.24 7.90
C ASP A 120 24.29 -2.73 9.16
N MET A 121 23.38 -3.70 9.02
CA MET A 121 22.74 -4.41 10.12
C MET A 121 23.62 -5.55 10.61
N THR A 122 23.54 -5.84 11.91
CA THR A 122 24.14 -7.04 12.51
C THR A 122 23.04 -7.98 13.00
N PHE A 123 23.20 -9.26 12.73
CA PHE A 123 22.21 -10.30 13.02
C PHE A 123 22.72 -11.23 14.10
N GLN A 124 21.85 -11.54 15.06
CA GLN A 124 22.09 -12.59 16.02
C GLN A 124 22.19 -13.95 15.30
N PRO A 125 22.84 -14.96 15.92
CA PRO A 125 22.85 -16.32 15.39
C PRO A 125 21.45 -16.83 15.06
N TYR A 126 21.33 -17.56 13.95
CA TYR A 126 20.05 -18.06 13.44
C TYR A 126 19.26 -18.86 14.50
N ALA A 127 19.92 -19.74 15.25
CA ALA A 127 19.28 -20.49 16.35
C ALA A 127 18.75 -19.57 17.46
N ARG A 128 19.48 -18.50 17.78
CA ARG A 128 19.06 -17.53 18.82
C ARG A 128 17.86 -16.73 18.37
N GLN A 129 17.80 -16.34 17.11
CA GLN A 129 16.61 -15.68 16.55
C GLN A 129 15.41 -16.64 16.59
N LEU A 130 15.56 -17.90 16.19
CA LEU A 130 14.47 -18.87 16.21
C LEU A 130 13.99 -19.28 17.61
N ALA A 131 14.81 -19.08 18.65
CA ALA A 131 14.42 -19.35 20.04
C ALA A 131 13.30 -18.42 20.52
N ASP A 132 13.15 -17.24 19.92
CA ASP A 132 12.00 -16.36 20.18
C ASP A 132 10.71 -17.00 19.67
N ARG A 133 9.72 -17.14 20.56
CA ARG A 133 8.44 -17.81 20.27
C ARG A 133 7.41 -16.90 19.60
N ARG A 134 7.68 -15.61 19.46
CA ARG A 134 6.78 -14.66 18.79
C ARG A 134 6.71 -14.92 17.28
N PRO A 135 5.62 -14.51 16.62
CA PRO A 135 5.53 -14.52 15.16
C PRO A 135 6.63 -13.66 14.52
N PHE A 136 7.08 -14.08 13.33
CA PHE A 136 8.10 -13.36 12.58
C PHE A 136 7.86 -13.43 11.07
N TRP A 137 8.37 -12.44 10.37
CA TRP A 137 8.63 -12.50 8.93
C TRP A 137 10.14 -12.69 8.71
N MET A 138 10.57 -13.11 7.53
CA MET A 138 11.96 -13.48 7.30
C MET A 138 12.54 -12.87 6.03
N ARG A 139 13.81 -12.43 6.12
CA ARG A 139 14.67 -12.15 4.96
C ARG A 139 15.87 -13.07 4.98
N ILE A 140 16.21 -13.59 3.81
CA ILE A 140 17.53 -14.14 3.54
C ILE A 140 18.22 -13.16 2.60
N PHE A 141 19.23 -12.43 3.10
CA PHE A 141 20.04 -11.57 2.26
C PHE A 141 20.94 -12.43 1.37
N ALA A 142 20.58 -12.55 0.10
CA ALA A 142 21.05 -13.63 -0.77
C ALA A 142 21.98 -13.20 -1.91
N SER A 143 22.03 -11.93 -2.29
CA SER A 143 22.78 -11.54 -3.50
C SER A 143 24.01 -10.68 -3.25
N GLY A 144 24.04 -9.81 -2.23
CA GLY A 144 25.16 -8.91 -2.04
C GLY A 144 26.47 -9.65 -1.74
N THR A 145 27.53 -9.32 -2.45
CA THR A 145 28.84 -9.99 -2.42
C THR A 145 29.53 -9.98 -1.06
N LYS A 146 29.11 -9.14 -0.10
CA LYS A 146 29.60 -9.17 1.28
C LYS A 146 28.86 -10.18 2.17
N TRP A 147 27.72 -10.68 1.74
CA TRP A 147 26.82 -11.51 2.56
C TRP A 147 26.21 -12.70 1.80
N ALA A 148 26.49 -12.85 0.51
CA ALA A 148 26.53 -14.13 -0.18
C ALA A 148 27.88 -14.81 0.09
N PRO A 149 27.96 -16.15 0.16
CA PRO A 149 29.23 -16.84 0.36
C PRO A 149 30.17 -16.69 -0.85
N ASP A 150 31.47 -16.51 -0.61
CA ASP A 150 32.46 -16.34 -1.69
C ASP A 150 32.55 -17.60 -2.58
N TRP A 151 32.38 -18.79 -1.97
CA TRP A 151 32.41 -20.07 -2.69
C TRP A 151 31.37 -20.17 -3.82
N VAL A 152 30.24 -19.46 -3.72
CA VAL A 152 29.21 -19.46 -4.76
C VAL A 152 29.72 -18.75 -6.02
N ALA A 153 30.38 -17.59 -5.84
CA ALA A 153 30.92 -16.83 -6.96
C ALA A 153 32.04 -17.61 -7.66
N ASP A 154 32.93 -18.21 -6.87
CA ASP A 154 34.07 -19.00 -7.36
C ASP A 154 33.60 -20.26 -8.11
N GLU A 155 32.64 -21.00 -7.54
CA GLU A 155 32.12 -22.23 -8.15
C GLU A 155 31.33 -21.95 -9.44
N CYS A 156 30.50 -20.91 -9.42
CA CYS A 156 29.64 -20.57 -10.55
C CYS A 156 30.32 -19.71 -11.61
N GLY A 157 31.58 -19.28 -11.39
CA GLY A 157 32.28 -18.32 -12.24
C GLY A 157 31.46 -17.03 -12.44
N ALA A 158 30.73 -16.60 -11.42
CA ALA A 158 29.74 -15.54 -11.54
C ALA A 158 30.40 -14.16 -11.35
N GLU A 159 30.35 -13.32 -12.39
CA GLU A 159 30.79 -11.94 -12.29
C GLU A 159 29.79 -11.10 -11.49
N ARG A 160 30.31 -10.28 -10.58
CA ARG A 160 29.49 -9.38 -9.77
C ARG A 160 28.90 -8.23 -10.60
N ILE A 161 27.69 -7.82 -10.24
CA ILE A 161 26.98 -6.67 -10.82
C ILE A 161 26.88 -5.52 -9.80
N GLY A 162 26.60 -4.31 -10.28
CA GLY A 162 26.54 -3.09 -9.48
C GLY A 162 27.80 -2.22 -9.56
N PRO A 163 28.02 -1.32 -8.57
CA PRO A 163 27.33 -1.29 -7.29
C PRO A 163 25.90 -0.73 -7.36
N ASP A 164 25.06 -1.08 -6.40
CA ASP A 164 23.74 -0.48 -6.15
C ASP A 164 23.85 0.94 -5.57
N TYR A 165 22.70 1.52 -5.23
CA TYR A 165 22.63 2.87 -4.66
C TYR A 165 23.25 2.99 -3.25
N ASP A 166 23.46 1.87 -2.55
CA ASP A 166 24.16 1.78 -1.25
C ASP A 166 25.64 1.35 -1.40
N GLY A 167 26.14 1.23 -2.64
CA GLY A 167 27.54 0.92 -2.93
C GLY A 167 27.89 -0.57 -2.87
N GLN A 168 26.90 -1.46 -2.92
CA GLN A 168 27.04 -2.90 -2.77
C GLN A 168 27.03 -3.59 -4.14
N TYR A 169 27.91 -4.57 -4.32
CA TYR A 169 27.88 -5.42 -5.51
C TYR A 169 27.09 -6.68 -5.23
N HIS A 170 26.44 -7.25 -6.25
CA HIS A 170 25.58 -8.43 -6.11
C HIS A 170 26.02 -9.58 -7.02
N LEU A 171 25.63 -10.80 -6.64
CA LEU A 171 25.66 -11.96 -7.52
C LEU A 171 24.44 -11.93 -8.47
N PRO A 172 24.63 -12.25 -9.76
CA PRO A 172 23.55 -12.25 -10.74
C PRO A 172 22.63 -13.45 -10.52
N LEU A 173 21.41 -13.23 -10.02
CA LEU A 173 20.47 -14.33 -9.78
C LEU A 173 20.02 -15.05 -11.05
N TRP A 174 20.12 -14.42 -12.22
CA TRP A 174 19.86 -15.03 -13.52
C TRP A 174 20.97 -15.97 -14.00
N ASN A 175 22.07 -16.11 -13.25
CA ASN A 175 23.02 -17.20 -13.47
C ASN A 175 22.44 -18.48 -12.87
N GLU A 176 22.16 -19.49 -13.71
CA GLU A 176 21.53 -20.75 -13.28
C GLU A 176 22.28 -21.49 -12.18
N CYS A 177 23.61 -21.42 -12.14
CA CYS A 177 24.39 -22.03 -11.06
C CYS A 177 24.14 -21.29 -9.73
N VAL A 178 24.20 -19.95 -9.74
CA VAL A 178 23.91 -19.13 -8.55
C VAL A 178 22.48 -19.38 -8.06
N TRP A 179 21.51 -19.39 -8.97
CA TRP A 179 20.10 -19.68 -8.66
C TRP A 179 19.92 -21.08 -8.07
N GLY A 180 20.54 -22.10 -8.67
CA GLY A 180 20.49 -23.48 -8.19
C GLY A 180 21.03 -23.62 -6.76
N ARG A 181 22.17 -22.97 -6.46
CA ARG A 181 22.75 -22.97 -5.11
C ARG A 181 21.87 -22.24 -4.09
N LEU A 182 21.20 -21.15 -4.51
CA LEU A 182 20.23 -20.47 -3.65
C LEU A 182 19.01 -21.35 -3.36
N LEU A 183 18.49 -22.07 -4.36
CA LEU A 183 17.39 -23.01 -4.16
C LEU A 183 17.76 -24.17 -3.23
N GLU A 184 18.99 -24.65 -3.27
CA GLU A 184 19.50 -25.66 -2.31
C GLU A 184 19.49 -25.13 -0.88
N LEU A 185 19.96 -23.90 -0.64
CA LEU A 185 19.84 -23.25 0.67
C LEU A 185 18.37 -23.19 1.12
N TYR A 186 17.48 -22.73 0.24
CA TYR A 186 16.06 -22.63 0.55
C TYR A 186 15.45 -23.99 0.90
N ARG A 187 15.81 -25.07 0.20
CA ARG A 187 15.37 -26.43 0.54
C ARG A 187 15.86 -26.84 1.94
N LYS A 188 17.12 -26.57 2.27
CA LYS A 188 17.67 -26.90 3.60
C LYS A 188 16.95 -26.16 4.73
N VAL A 189 16.79 -24.85 4.59
CA VAL A 189 16.15 -24.00 5.62
C VAL A 189 14.66 -24.30 5.72
N PHE A 190 13.94 -24.32 4.60
CA PHE A 190 12.49 -24.35 4.61
C PHE A 190 11.89 -25.75 4.61
N VAL A 191 12.54 -26.71 3.95
CA VAL A 191 12.05 -28.10 3.84
C VAL A 191 12.68 -28.99 4.89
N GLU A 192 14.02 -29.12 4.90
CA GLU A 192 14.73 -30.08 5.76
C GLU A 192 14.64 -29.68 7.24
N GLN A 193 14.81 -28.40 7.56
CA GLN A 193 14.61 -27.88 8.92
C GLN A 193 13.14 -27.58 9.25
N GLY A 194 12.21 -27.75 8.30
CA GLY A 194 10.77 -27.62 8.52
C GLY A 194 10.25 -26.19 8.68
N LEU A 195 11.05 -25.16 8.39
CA LEU A 195 10.67 -23.77 8.68
C LEU A 195 9.44 -23.29 7.90
N ARG A 196 9.20 -23.79 6.67
CA ARG A 196 7.98 -23.42 5.91
C ARG A 196 6.68 -23.80 6.63
N ALA A 197 6.73 -24.87 7.42
CA ALA A 197 5.59 -25.37 8.20
C ALA A 197 5.46 -24.70 9.57
N ASP A 198 6.44 -23.90 10.02
CA ASP A 198 6.37 -23.22 11.31
C ASP A 198 5.19 -22.23 11.33
N PRO A 199 4.22 -22.35 12.25
CA PRO A 199 3.08 -21.44 12.33
C PRO A 199 3.47 -20.01 12.75
N ARG A 200 4.66 -19.82 13.32
CA ARG A 200 5.20 -18.50 13.68
C ARG A 200 5.71 -17.74 12.47
N LEU A 201 6.20 -18.45 11.44
CA LEU A 201 6.62 -17.85 10.18
C LEU A 201 5.38 -17.35 9.44
N ARG A 202 5.23 -16.02 9.38
CA ARG A 202 4.15 -15.34 8.66
C ARG A 202 4.43 -15.33 7.16
N PHE A 203 5.60 -14.84 6.77
CA PHE A 203 6.02 -14.79 5.38
C PHE A 203 7.53 -14.59 5.23
N VAL A 204 8.02 -14.78 4.00
CA VAL A 204 9.42 -14.67 3.60
C VAL A 204 9.51 -13.76 2.38
N TYR A 205 10.38 -12.77 2.41
CA TYR A 205 10.73 -12.00 1.22
C TYR A 205 11.60 -12.83 0.30
N VAL A 206 11.19 -12.94 -0.96
CA VAL A 206 11.88 -13.73 -1.98
C VAL A 206 12.11 -12.91 -3.24
N PRO A 207 13.24 -13.15 -3.95
CA PRO A 207 14.24 -14.20 -3.71
C PRO A 207 15.27 -13.88 -2.61
N GLY A 208 15.12 -12.77 -1.89
CA GLY A 208 16.12 -12.30 -0.93
C GLY A 208 17.18 -11.40 -1.56
N ALA A 209 16.87 -10.85 -2.72
CA ALA A 209 17.69 -9.94 -3.50
C ALA A 209 16.78 -8.84 -4.06
N PHE A 210 17.30 -7.64 -4.29
CA PHE A 210 18.68 -7.16 -4.16
C PHE A 210 18.87 -6.39 -2.84
N THR A 211 19.19 -5.09 -2.89
CA THR A 211 19.40 -4.23 -1.73
C THR A 211 18.23 -4.35 -0.75
N TRP A 212 18.49 -4.44 0.56
CA TRP A 212 17.47 -4.67 1.60
C TRP A 212 16.62 -5.95 1.44
N ALA A 213 17.06 -6.88 0.59
CA ALA A 213 16.33 -8.07 0.14
C ALA A 213 15.09 -7.76 -0.71
N GLU A 214 15.09 -6.63 -1.41
CA GLU A 214 13.98 -6.12 -2.22
C GLU A 214 14.25 -6.20 -3.71
N TYR A 215 13.27 -6.66 -4.48
CA TYR A 215 13.45 -6.89 -5.91
C TYR A 215 13.45 -5.58 -6.72
N ASP A 216 14.56 -4.86 -6.69
CA ASP A 216 14.83 -3.65 -7.47
C ASP A 216 15.45 -3.96 -8.84
N TYR A 217 15.08 -3.16 -9.85
CA TYR A 217 15.61 -3.20 -11.20
C TYR A 217 16.96 -2.52 -11.39
N ASP A 218 17.50 -1.78 -10.41
CA ASP A 218 18.80 -1.12 -10.52
C ASP A 218 19.92 -2.11 -10.89
N MET A 219 19.92 -3.30 -10.29
CA MET A 219 20.89 -4.36 -10.60
C MET A 219 20.67 -4.98 -11.98
N ILE A 220 19.42 -5.11 -12.41
CA ILE A 220 19.07 -5.57 -13.76
C ILE A 220 19.46 -4.51 -14.80
N ASN A 221 19.34 -3.22 -14.49
CA ASN A 221 19.74 -2.11 -15.33
C ASN A 221 21.25 -2.13 -15.59
N ASP A 222 22.07 -2.20 -14.54
CA ASP A 222 23.53 -2.29 -14.67
C ASP A 222 23.96 -3.54 -15.46
N ALA A 223 23.32 -4.68 -15.21
CA ALA A 223 23.60 -5.90 -15.96
C ALA A 223 23.24 -5.78 -17.44
N ALA A 224 22.12 -5.15 -17.78
CA ALA A 224 21.71 -4.91 -19.16
C ALA A 224 22.70 -3.97 -19.89
N GLU A 225 23.22 -2.95 -19.20
CA GLU A 225 24.29 -2.10 -19.74
C GLU A 225 25.60 -2.87 -20.02
N LYS A 226 25.84 -3.96 -19.28
CA LYS A 226 26.98 -4.87 -19.43
C LYS A 226 26.73 -6.06 -20.36
N GLY A 227 25.54 -6.16 -20.97
CA GLY A 227 25.25 -7.12 -22.03
C GLY A 227 24.18 -8.17 -21.72
N LEU A 228 23.57 -8.17 -20.52
CA LEU A 228 22.42 -9.02 -20.24
C LEU A 228 21.27 -8.69 -21.22
N THR A 229 20.82 -9.68 -21.96
CA THR A 229 19.67 -9.54 -22.87
C THR A 229 18.35 -9.77 -22.14
N PHE A 230 17.27 -9.21 -22.69
CA PHE A 230 15.94 -9.48 -22.15
C PHE A 230 15.60 -10.96 -22.24
N GLU A 231 16.02 -11.64 -23.31
CA GLU A 231 15.74 -13.03 -23.57
C GLU A 231 16.43 -13.94 -22.53
N GLU A 232 17.69 -13.66 -22.15
CA GLU A 232 18.40 -14.35 -21.07
C GLU A 232 17.72 -14.12 -19.72
N TYR A 233 17.45 -12.85 -19.35
CA TYR A 233 16.78 -12.53 -18.10
C TYR A 233 15.40 -13.17 -18.01
N GLN A 234 14.62 -13.10 -19.10
CA GLN A 234 13.27 -13.68 -19.15
C GLN A 234 13.30 -15.20 -19.10
N ALA A 235 14.33 -15.85 -19.67
CA ALA A 235 14.47 -17.30 -19.60
C ALA A 235 14.53 -17.77 -18.14
N TRP A 236 15.39 -17.14 -17.33
CA TRP A 236 15.48 -17.39 -15.89
C TRP A 236 14.18 -17.01 -15.15
N TYR A 237 13.69 -15.78 -15.37
CA TYR A 237 12.51 -15.25 -14.66
C TYR A 237 11.28 -16.14 -14.82
N ARG A 238 11.13 -16.78 -15.99
CA ARG A 238 10.00 -17.68 -16.27
C ARG A 238 9.92 -18.88 -15.34
N HIS A 239 11.00 -19.35 -14.73
CA HIS A 239 10.95 -20.52 -13.83
C HIS A 239 11.28 -20.19 -12.38
N ALA A 240 12.04 -19.13 -12.10
CA ALA A 240 12.47 -18.77 -10.74
C ALA A 240 11.32 -18.82 -9.71
N TRP A 241 10.16 -18.25 -10.05
CA TRP A 241 9.02 -18.22 -9.12
C TRP A 241 8.38 -19.59 -8.92
N ARG A 242 8.25 -20.39 -9.97
CA ARG A 242 7.75 -21.77 -9.85
C ARG A 242 8.70 -22.65 -9.03
N ASP A 243 10.00 -22.41 -9.13
CA ASP A 243 10.98 -23.16 -8.33
C ASP A 243 10.81 -22.89 -6.84
N LEU A 244 10.72 -21.61 -6.44
CA LEU A 244 10.47 -21.21 -5.06
C LEU A 244 9.12 -21.74 -4.54
N VAL A 245 8.06 -21.64 -5.35
CA VAL A 245 6.75 -22.22 -5.05
C VAL A 245 6.86 -23.73 -4.87
N GLY A 246 7.65 -24.43 -5.71
CA GLY A 246 7.94 -25.85 -5.57
C GLY A 246 8.65 -26.18 -4.24
N VAL A 247 9.60 -25.34 -3.81
CA VAL A 247 10.28 -25.48 -2.51
C VAL A 247 9.31 -25.28 -1.35
N PHE A 248 8.29 -24.42 -1.45
CA PHE A 248 7.32 -24.21 -0.38
C PHE A 248 6.10 -25.14 -0.43
N GLY A 249 5.77 -25.68 -1.60
CA GLY A 249 4.62 -26.57 -1.82
C GLY A 249 3.32 -25.94 -1.29
N PRO A 250 2.58 -26.61 -0.40
CA PRO A 250 1.31 -26.09 0.13
C PRO A 250 1.46 -24.82 1.00
N TYR A 251 2.70 -24.42 1.32
CA TYR A 251 3.04 -23.21 2.07
C TYR A 251 3.42 -22.02 1.19
N ALA A 252 3.28 -22.12 -0.14
CA ALA A 252 3.67 -21.07 -1.09
C ALA A 252 3.01 -19.70 -0.80
N TYR A 253 1.84 -19.69 -0.16
CA TYR A 253 1.16 -18.48 0.31
C TYR A 253 1.98 -17.61 1.29
N LYS A 254 3.06 -18.15 1.87
CA LYS A 254 4.02 -17.42 2.73
C LYS A 254 5.13 -16.73 1.95
N LEU A 255 5.29 -17.01 0.66
CA LEU A 255 6.27 -16.34 -0.19
C LEU A 255 5.76 -14.97 -0.58
N VAL A 256 6.62 -13.96 -0.46
CA VAL A 256 6.29 -12.57 -0.81
C VAL A 256 7.32 -12.07 -1.80
N PHE A 257 6.86 -11.81 -3.02
CA PHE A 257 7.66 -11.13 -4.03
C PHE A 257 7.58 -9.61 -3.82
N THR A 258 8.73 -8.94 -3.78
CA THR A 258 8.86 -7.52 -3.40
C THR A 258 8.97 -6.55 -4.58
N GLY A 259 8.54 -6.98 -5.79
CA GLY A 259 8.57 -6.15 -7.00
C GLY A 259 7.27 -5.42 -7.31
N GLU A 260 7.28 -4.64 -8.40
CA GLU A 260 6.16 -3.78 -8.82
C GLU A 260 5.61 -4.16 -10.20
N ASP A 261 4.33 -3.90 -10.46
CA ASP A 261 3.69 -4.23 -11.75
C ASP A 261 4.25 -3.47 -12.94
N TYR A 262 4.78 -2.26 -12.73
CA TYR A 262 5.26 -1.39 -13.80
C TYR A 262 6.65 -0.82 -13.49
N PRO A 263 7.67 -1.70 -13.37
CA PRO A 263 9.00 -1.32 -12.89
C PRO A 263 9.76 -0.45 -13.90
N TRP A 264 10.73 0.33 -13.43
CA TRP A 264 11.68 1.05 -14.29
C TRP A 264 12.83 0.15 -14.74
N GLY A 265 12.49 -0.89 -15.52
CA GLY A 265 13.45 -1.82 -16.10
C GLY A 265 14.10 -1.33 -17.40
N PRO A 266 15.20 -1.97 -17.83
CA PRO A 266 16.01 -1.49 -18.96
C PRO A 266 15.36 -1.77 -20.33
N TRP A 267 14.31 -2.60 -20.35
CA TRP A 267 13.64 -3.05 -21.56
C TRP A 267 12.24 -2.46 -21.77
N GLY A 268 11.93 -1.34 -21.10
CA GLY A 268 10.67 -0.64 -21.24
C GLY A 268 9.48 -1.52 -20.86
N SER A 269 8.41 -1.53 -21.66
CA SER A 269 7.19 -2.28 -21.33
C SER A 269 7.34 -3.81 -21.41
N LYS A 270 8.50 -4.33 -21.82
CA LYS A 270 8.77 -5.78 -21.79
C LYS A 270 8.83 -6.34 -20.37
N THR A 271 9.12 -5.50 -19.37
CA THR A 271 9.16 -5.88 -17.95
C THR A 271 7.87 -5.58 -17.20
N ASP A 272 6.89 -4.94 -17.87
CA ASP A 272 5.57 -4.71 -17.29
C ASP A 272 4.93 -6.06 -16.94
N LEU A 273 4.30 -6.12 -15.77
CA LEU A 273 3.55 -7.27 -15.23
C LEU A 273 4.40 -8.52 -14.99
N LEU A 274 5.73 -8.42 -14.94
CA LEU A 274 6.56 -9.53 -14.48
C LEU A 274 6.20 -9.94 -13.04
N THR A 275 5.97 -8.95 -12.16
CA THR A 275 5.45 -9.15 -10.80
C THR A 275 4.15 -9.96 -10.78
N LYS A 276 3.23 -9.70 -11.71
CA LYS A 276 2.00 -10.50 -11.84
C LYS A 276 2.29 -11.97 -12.14
N GLN A 277 3.35 -12.28 -12.89
CA GLN A 277 3.74 -13.69 -13.13
C GLN A 277 4.19 -14.39 -11.85
N ALA A 278 4.84 -13.68 -10.91
CA ALA A 278 5.20 -14.23 -9.61
C ALA A 278 3.95 -14.50 -8.75
N VAL A 279 2.98 -13.58 -8.74
CA VAL A 279 1.70 -13.77 -8.04
C VAL A 279 0.89 -14.91 -8.66
N ASP A 280 0.79 -14.97 -10.00
CA ASP A 280 0.09 -16.03 -10.72
C ASP A 280 0.76 -17.40 -10.53
N ALA A 281 2.05 -17.45 -10.14
CA ALA A 281 2.73 -18.69 -9.75
C ALA A 281 2.32 -19.20 -8.37
N GLY A 282 1.60 -18.40 -7.56
CA GLY A 282 1.10 -18.77 -6.23
C GLY A 282 1.79 -18.07 -5.06
N MET A 283 2.48 -16.95 -5.31
CA MET A 283 3.10 -16.12 -4.27
C MET A 283 2.17 -14.99 -3.81
N GLY A 284 2.42 -14.50 -2.60
CA GLY A 284 2.01 -13.17 -2.19
C GLY A 284 2.91 -12.08 -2.78
N ILE A 285 2.57 -10.83 -2.49
CA ILE A 285 3.23 -9.64 -3.02
C ILE A 285 3.37 -8.56 -1.95
N ARG A 286 4.46 -7.80 -2.05
CA ARG A 286 4.66 -6.55 -1.32
C ARG A 286 5.18 -5.48 -2.28
N THR A 287 4.56 -4.31 -2.29
CA THR A 287 5.09 -3.12 -2.98
C THR A 287 5.86 -2.24 -2.00
N GLY A 288 6.87 -1.51 -2.48
CA GLY A 288 7.78 -0.75 -1.62
C GLY A 288 7.18 0.51 -1.00
N ILE A 289 6.18 1.17 -1.61
CA ILE A 289 5.69 2.44 -1.04
C ILE A 289 4.23 2.76 -1.43
N THR A 290 3.31 2.81 -0.46
CA THR A 290 1.96 3.38 -0.68
C THR A 290 1.90 4.88 -0.39
N GLU A 291 2.96 5.46 0.13
CA GLU A 291 3.12 6.88 0.43
C GLU A 291 3.14 7.74 -0.83
N VAL A 292 3.51 7.15 -1.98
CA VAL A 292 3.30 7.73 -3.31
C VAL A 292 1.98 7.24 -3.92
N PHE A 293 0.89 7.37 -3.16
CA PHE A 293 -0.43 6.78 -3.43
C PHE A 293 -1.08 7.17 -4.78
N ASN A 294 -0.59 8.20 -5.48
CA ASN A 294 -1.04 8.56 -6.83
C ASN A 294 0.04 8.29 -7.90
N PHE A 295 0.81 7.21 -7.74
CA PHE A 295 1.83 6.86 -8.71
C PHE A 295 1.81 5.37 -8.99
N HIS A 296 1.39 5.01 -10.20
CA HIS A 296 1.21 3.65 -10.74
C HIS A 296 0.22 2.73 -9.99
N LEU A 297 -0.02 2.90 -8.68
CA LEU A 297 -0.78 1.96 -7.85
C LEU A 297 -2.30 2.01 -8.07
N SER A 298 -2.77 2.88 -8.98
CA SER A 298 -4.18 2.89 -9.39
C SER A 298 -4.50 1.74 -10.35
N GLU A 299 -3.54 1.39 -11.20
CA GLU A 299 -3.57 0.23 -12.08
C GLU A 299 -2.51 -0.75 -11.56
N ALA A 300 -2.93 -1.74 -10.77
CA ALA A 300 -2.01 -2.66 -10.08
C ALA A 300 -2.56 -4.09 -10.18
N PRO A 301 -2.41 -4.76 -11.35
CA PRO A 301 -3.01 -6.05 -11.62
C PRO A 301 -2.61 -7.18 -10.67
N SER A 302 -1.42 -7.12 -10.06
CA SER A 302 -1.00 -8.09 -9.05
C SER A 302 -1.82 -8.00 -7.75
N TYR A 303 -2.40 -6.83 -7.48
CA TYR A 303 -3.37 -6.60 -6.40
C TYR A 303 -4.82 -6.67 -6.89
N GLY A 304 -5.04 -6.96 -8.18
CA GLY A 304 -6.37 -6.96 -8.80
C GLY A 304 -6.95 -5.57 -9.12
N SER A 305 -6.19 -4.48 -8.90
CA SER A 305 -6.68 -3.13 -9.16
C SER A 305 -6.64 -2.79 -10.65
N ARG A 306 -7.74 -2.23 -11.16
CA ARG A 306 -7.88 -1.72 -12.53
C ARG A 306 -8.58 -0.37 -12.54
N ILE A 307 -8.11 0.56 -13.37
CA ILE A 307 -8.80 1.82 -13.66
C ILE A 307 -9.91 1.56 -14.67
N LEU A 308 -11.12 2.01 -14.36
CA LEU A 308 -12.31 1.92 -15.20
C LEU A 308 -12.45 3.16 -16.11
N PRO A 309 -13.28 3.09 -17.17
CA PRO A 309 -13.49 4.22 -18.08
C PRO A 309 -13.97 5.52 -17.44
N ASP A 310 -14.66 5.47 -16.30
CA ASP A 310 -15.10 6.65 -15.55
C ASP A 310 -14.04 7.19 -14.58
N GLY A 311 -12.85 6.57 -14.55
CA GLY A 311 -11.72 6.91 -13.68
C GLY A 311 -11.79 6.28 -12.30
N HIS A 312 -12.87 5.56 -11.93
CA HIS A 312 -12.88 4.79 -10.68
C HIS A 312 -11.94 3.59 -10.76
N MET A 313 -11.59 3.02 -9.62
CA MET A 313 -10.85 1.76 -9.56
C MET A 313 -11.78 0.62 -9.15
N ALA A 314 -11.64 -0.52 -9.82
CA ALA A 314 -12.19 -1.80 -9.37
C ALA A 314 -11.07 -2.69 -8.86
N VAL A 315 -11.36 -3.50 -7.85
CA VAL A 315 -10.42 -4.52 -7.33
C VAL A 315 -11.04 -5.90 -7.51
N ASP A 316 -10.37 -6.74 -8.28
CA ASP A 316 -10.71 -8.16 -8.42
C ASP A 316 -10.32 -8.94 -7.16
N GLU A 317 -11.27 -9.09 -6.25
CA GLU A 317 -11.12 -9.85 -5.01
C GLU A 317 -11.21 -11.37 -5.20
N SER A 318 -11.37 -11.87 -6.43
CA SER A 318 -11.34 -13.32 -6.72
C SER A 318 -9.91 -13.87 -6.86
N LEU A 319 -8.91 -12.99 -6.96
CA LEU A 319 -7.52 -13.39 -7.08
C LEU A 319 -7.03 -14.11 -5.81
N PRO A 320 -6.15 -15.13 -5.94
CA PRO A 320 -5.61 -15.86 -4.80
C PRO A 320 -4.97 -14.98 -3.72
N VAL A 321 -4.37 -13.85 -4.11
CA VAL A 321 -3.75 -12.90 -3.19
C VAL A 321 -4.73 -12.35 -2.12
N HIS A 322 -6.04 -12.42 -2.38
CA HIS A 322 -7.13 -11.95 -1.51
C HIS A 322 -7.86 -13.07 -0.75
N ASP A 323 -7.37 -14.31 -0.79
CA ASP A 323 -8.01 -15.47 -0.14
C ASP A 323 -7.89 -15.49 1.41
N GLY A 324 -7.22 -14.49 1.98
CA GLY A 324 -6.95 -14.37 3.41
C GLY A 324 -5.78 -15.24 3.91
N ARG A 325 -5.17 -16.05 3.05
CA ARG A 325 -3.97 -16.86 3.35
C ARG A 325 -2.72 -16.28 2.73
N HIS A 326 -2.79 -15.79 1.49
CA HIS A 326 -1.68 -15.11 0.85
C HIS A 326 -1.40 -13.77 1.51
N VAL A 327 -0.17 -13.27 1.33
CA VAL A 327 0.22 -11.94 1.79
C VAL A 327 0.07 -10.94 0.64
N ALA A 328 -0.68 -9.88 0.90
CA ALA A 328 -0.76 -8.66 0.10
C ALA A 328 -0.31 -7.51 1.00
N ALA A 329 0.86 -6.93 0.72
CA ALA A 329 1.50 -6.01 1.64
C ALA A 329 2.00 -4.73 0.98
N THR A 330 2.31 -3.75 1.82
CA THR A 330 3.01 -2.52 1.46
C THR A 330 3.88 -2.07 2.62
N GLU A 331 4.70 -1.06 2.38
CA GLU A 331 5.39 -0.29 3.41
C GLU A 331 4.71 1.07 3.56
N ASN A 332 4.78 1.59 4.78
CA ASN A 332 4.26 2.87 5.24
C ASN A 332 5.17 3.41 6.36
N GLU A 333 6.43 3.69 6.02
CA GLU A 333 7.46 4.20 6.93
C GLU A 333 8.12 5.50 6.43
N CYS A 334 8.06 5.77 5.12
CA CYS A 334 8.86 6.80 4.47
C CYS A 334 8.13 8.15 4.43
N TYR A 335 7.78 8.70 5.61
CA TYR A 335 7.15 10.02 5.72
C TYR A 335 8.12 11.13 6.14
N ASN A 336 9.11 10.76 6.96
CA ASN A 336 10.19 11.62 7.44
C ASN A 336 11.55 10.91 7.40
N ASP A 337 11.61 9.82 6.63
CA ASP A 337 12.74 8.93 6.43
C ASP A 337 12.83 8.55 4.93
N CYS A 338 13.80 7.72 4.54
CA CYS A 338 13.98 7.28 3.15
C CYS A 338 14.15 8.46 2.15
N ASP A 339 14.78 9.54 2.60
CA ASP A 339 14.88 10.85 1.92
C ASP A 339 13.56 11.59 1.69
N PHE A 340 12.43 11.06 2.17
CA PHE A 340 11.14 11.74 2.12
C PHE A 340 10.96 12.71 3.29
N LYS A 341 10.32 13.84 2.99
CA LYS A 341 9.89 14.82 3.99
C LYS A 341 8.55 15.41 3.54
N THR A 342 7.65 15.61 4.49
CA THR A 342 6.37 16.27 4.22
C THR A 342 6.03 17.27 5.33
N SER A 343 5.48 18.42 4.94
CA SER A 343 4.83 19.37 5.85
C SER A 343 3.39 18.97 6.18
N GLU A 344 2.88 17.91 5.56
CA GLU A 344 1.50 17.45 5.67
C GLU A 344 1.43 15.97 6.12
N PRO A 345 2.05 15.61 7.27
CA PRO A 345 2.21 14.22 7.68
C PRO A 345 0.88 13.49 7.87
N TYR A 346 -0.14 14.16 8.43
CA TYR A 346 -1.46 13.55 8.59
C TYR A 346 -2.07 13.13 7.25
N TYR A 347 -2.02 14.00 6.25
CA TYR A 347 -2.57 13.70 4.92
C TYR A 347 -1.80 12.56 4.26
N ALA A 348 -0.46 12.57 4.32
CA ALA A 348 0.36 11.51 3.75
C ALA A 348 0.07 10.14 4.39
N VAL A 349 0.01 10.06 5.73
CA VAL A 349 -0.27 8.82 6.47
C VAL A 349 -1.69 8.34 6.19
N ARG A 350 -2.67 9.25 6.17
CA ARG A 350 -4.07 8.91 5.86
C ARG A 350 -4.23 8.35 4.46
N GLN A 351 -3.68 9.01 3.43
CA GLN A 351 -3.91 8.61 2.05
C GLN A 351 -3.19 7.31 1.68
N SER A 352 -1.97 7.11 2.15
CA SER A 352 -1.25 5.85 1.98
C SER A 352 -1.96 4.68 2.67
N SER A 353 -2.47 4.90 3.88
CA SER A 353 -3.32 3.92 4.58
C SER A 353 -4.61 3.60 3.81
N LEU A 354 -5.28 4.61 3.26
CA LEU A 354 -6.48 4.42 2.45
C LEU A 354 -6.15 3.66 1.15
N LYS A 355 -5.03 3.97 0.49
CA LYS A 355 -4.58 3.26 -0.72
C LYS A 355 -4.30 1.78 -0.40
N ALA A 356 -3.61 1.49 0.69
CA ALA A 356 -3.36 0.12 1.13
C ALA A 356 -4.67 -0.68 1.36
N LEU A 357 -5.63 -0.06 2.05
CA LEU A 357 -6.95 -0.67 2.30
C LEU A 357 -7.80 -0.79 1.03
N GLN A 358 -7.70 0.17 0.10
CA GLN A 358 -8.34 0.08 -1.22
C GLN A 358 -7.80 -1.11 -2.00
N LEU A 359 -6.51 -1.38 -1.94
CA LEU A 359 -5.87 -2.56 -2.56
C LEU A 359 -6.06 -3.87 -1.77
N ARG A 360 -6.88 -3.87 -0.70
CA ARG A 360 -7.24 -5.03 0.14
C ARG A 360 -6.04 -5.68 0.83
N MET A 361 -4.98 -4.93 1.07
CA MET A 361 -3.79 -5.43 1.74
C MET A 361 -4.11 -5.95 3.15
N ASN A 362 -3.42 -7.01 3.54
CA ASN A 362 -3.52 -7.62 4.87
C ASN A 362 -2.31 -7.34 5.77
N TRP A 363 -1.18 -6.92 5.21
CA TRP A 363 0.00 -6.56 5.99
C TRP A 363 0.51 -5.17 5.61
N VAL A 364 0.92 -4.38 6.60
CA VAL A 364 1.54 -3.08 6.39
C VAL A 364 2.81 -3.02 7.20
N TYR A 365 3.94 -2.86 6.53
CA TYR A 365 5.20 -2.57 7.18
C TYR A 365 5.13 -1.14 7.71
N ALA A 366 5.39 -0.93 8.99
CA ALA A 366 5.33 0.40 9.60
C ALA A 366 6.19 0.50 10.86
N VAL A 367 6.98 1.56 10.97
CA VAL A 367 7.89 1.82 12.11
C VAL A 367 7.32 2.96 12.96
N PRO A 368 7.12 2.79 14.29
CA PRO A 368 6.34 3.73 15.09
C PRO A 368 6.69 5.22 14.98
N GLY A 369 7.99 5.54 14.94
CA GLY A 369 8.48 6.91 14.80
C GLY A 369 8.22 7.48 13.40
N PRO A 370 8.83 6.89 12.35
CA PRO A 370 8.64 7.33 10.97
C PRO A 370 7.17 7.34 10.52
N SER A 371 6.39 6.36 10.94
CA SER A 371 4.95 6.23 10.64
C SER A 371 4.02 7.12 11.48
N TYR A 372 4.55 8.00 12.33
CA TYR A 372 3.77 8.92 13.17
C TYR A 372 2.70 8.23 14.05
N MET A 373 2.96 7.02 14.53
CA MET A 373 1.95 6.22 15.23
C MET A 373 1.49 6.85 16.55
N LYS A 374 2.38 7.59 17.22
CA LYS A 374 2.05 8.32 18.46
C LYS A 374 1.11 9.50 18.19
N GLN A 375 1.23 10.16 17.04
CA GLN A 375 0.46 11.33 16.66
C GLN A 375 -0.91 10.95 16.12
N TYR A 376 -1.01 9.80 15.43
CA TYR A 376 -2.24 9.34 14.78
C TYR A 376 -2.72 7.97 15.28
N PRO A 377 -2.86 7.75 16.61
CA PRO A 377 -3.14 6.43 17.17
C PRO A 377 -4.50 5.88 16.76
N GLU A 378 -5.51 6.74 16.57
CA GLU A 378 -6.84 6.30 16.14
C GLU A 378 -6.85 5.80 14.69
N LEU A 379 -6.12 6.48 13.80
CA LEU A 379 -5.95 6.07 12.40
C LEU A 379 -5.24 4.71 12.33
N TRP A 380 -4.10 4.56 13.00
CA TRP A 380 -3.35 3.30 12.99
C TRP A 380 -4.12 2.15 13.64
N ARG A 381 -4.90 2.43 14.69
CA ARG A 381 -5.82 1.44 15.26
C ARG A 381 -6.88 1.02 14.24
N TRP A 382 -7.46 1.94 13.48
CA TRP A 382 -8.42 1.62 12.42
C TRP A 382 -7.77 0.82 11.30
N VAL A 383 -6.58 1.20 10.82
CA VAL A 383 -5.82 0.46 9.80
C VAL A 383 -5.57 -0.97 10.25
N ARG A 384 -5.01 -1.17 11.46
CA ARG A 384 -4.74 -2.51 12.02
C ARG A 384 -5.99 -3.39 12.12
N LEU A 385 -7.14 -2.80 12.42
CA LEU A 385 -8.42 -3.53 12.51
C LEU A 385 -9.08 -3.76 11.14
N SER A 386 -8.62 -3.08 10.10
CA SER A 386 -9.23 -3.07 8.76
C SER A 386 -8.45 -3.88 7.73
N VAL A 387 -7.13 -3.98 7.85
CA VAL A 387 -6.28 -4.79 6.96
C VAL A 387 -6.71 -6.26 7.01
N GLY A 388 -6.72 -6.91 5.85
CA GLY A 388 -7.11 -8.32 5.72
C GLY A 388 -8.58 -8.63 6.00
N LYS A 389 -9.44 -7.61 6.14
CA LYS A 389 -10.89 -7.80 6.09
C LYS A 389 -11.36 -8.01 4.67
N THR A 390 -12.43 -8.78 4.55
CA THR A 390 -13.22 -9.01 3.34
C THR A 390 -14.57 -8.28 3.45
N ALA A 391 -15.33 -8.22 2.36
CA ALA A 391 -16.67 -7.64 2.40
C ALA A 391 -17.57 -8.34 3.44
N ALA A 392 -17.36 -9.64 3.67
CA ALA A 392 -18.18 -10.44 4.58
C ALA A 392 -17.94 -10.08 6.06
N ASP A 393 -16.70 -9.79 6.46
CA ASP A 393 -16.33 -9.60 7.88
C ASP A 393 -15.82 -8.20 8.23
N SER A 394 -15.71 -7.30 7.26
CA SER A 394 -15.34 -5.91 7.51
C SER A 394 -16.35 -5.20 8.42
N PRO A 395 -15.89 -4.37 9.36
CA PRO A 395 -16.79 -3.54 10.15
C PRO A 395 -17.36 -2.36 9.36
N ASP A 396 -16.70 -1.94 8.29
CA ASP A 396 -17.10 -0.82 7.48
C ASP A 396 -16.85 -1.00 5.97
N ALA A 397 -17.62 -0.24 5.21
CA ALA A 397 -17.43 0.04 3.79
C ALA A 397 -17.26 1.55 3.63
N TRP A 398 -16.39 2.03 2.75
CA TRP A 398 -16.04 3.45 2.71
C TRP A 398 -15.62 3.96 1.33
N ALA A 399 -15.79 5.26 1.13
CA ALA A 399 -15.39 6.01 -0.06
C ALA A 399 -14.69 7.31 0.38
N ALA A 400 -13.40 7.41 0.09
CA ALA A 400 -12.64 8.67 0.16
C ALA A 400 -12.82 9.40 -1.17
N LEU A 401 -13.64 10.44 -1.13
CA LEU A 401 -14.07 11.17 -2.31
C LEU A 401 -12.94 12.08 -2.76
N ARG A 402 -12.54 11.98 -4.02
CA ARG A 402 -11.44 12.77 -4.58
C ARG A 402 -11.38 12.65 -6.09
N ASP A 403 -10.61 13.53 -6.67
CA ASP A 403 -10.19 13.48 -8.07
C ASP A 403 -8.69 13.82 -8.13
N ALA A 404 -7.86 12.83 -8.45
CA ALA A 404 -6.41 12.91 -8.27
C ALA A 404 -5.62 12.45 -9.50
N GLU A 405 -4.50 13.10 -9.76
CA GLU A 405 -3.63 12.74 -10.88
C GLU A 405 -2.77 11.53 -10.54
N ASP A 406 -2.94 10.42 -11.26
CA ASP A 406 -1.91 9.38 -11.29
C ASP A 406 -0.82 9.77 -12.29
N THR A 407 0.28 10.35 -11.78
CA THR A 407 1.26 11.00 -12.65
C THR A 407 2.03 10.03 -13.55
N TYR A 408 2.08 8.74 -13.18
CA TYR A 408 2.68 7.69 -14.00
C TYR A 408 1.97 7.60 -15.36
N TRP A 409 0.64 7.64 -15.34
CA TRP A 409 -0.21 7.49 -16.53
C TRP A 409 -0.37 8.77 -17.36
N LYS A 410 0.24 9.90 -16.97
CA LYS A 410 0.26 11.13 -17.79
C LYS A 410 0.90 10.90 -19.16
N LYS A 411 1.98 10.12 -19.19
CA LYS A 411 2.80 9.89 -20.40
C LYS A 411 2.80 8.44 -20.85
N LYS A 412 2.64 7.51 -19.90
CA LYS A 412 2.60 6.07 -20.18
C LYS A 412 1.22 5.70 -20.70
N ARG A 413 1.17 4.95 -21.80
CA ARG A 413 -0.10 4.39 -22.27
C ARG A 413 -0.51 3.18 -21.44
N GLY A 414 0.44 2.32 -21.09
CA GLY A 414 0.16 1.09 -20.34
C GLY A 414 -0.92 0.26 -21.03
N PRO A 415 -1.90 -0.28 -20.27
CA PRO A 415 -3.05 -0.96 -20.86
C PRO A 415 -4.03 -0.01 -21.57
N PHE A 416 -3.89 1.31 -21.42
CA PHE A 416 -4.80 2.33 -21.95
C PHE A 416 -4.36 2.82 -23.34
N THR A 417 -4.55 1.98 -24.35
CA THR A 417 -4.18 2.22 -25.75
C THR A 417 -5.21 3.07 -26.51
N GLY A 418 -6.48 3.08 -26.08
CA GLY A 418 -7.59 3.79 -26.70
C GLY A 418 -8.15 4.94 -25.84
N ALA A 419 -8.60 6.02 -26.50
CA ALA A 419 -9.15 7.20 -25.80
C ALA A 419 -10.44 6.93 -25.00
N ARG A 420 -11.14 5.82 -25.28
CA ARG A 420 -12.38 5.42 -24.58
C ARG A 420 -12.12 4.63 -23.29
N GLU A 421 -10.90 4.14 -23.09
CA GLU A 421 -10.58 3.28 -21.94
C GLU A 421 -10.45 4.08 -20.65
N TRP A 422 -10.06 5.36 -20.74
CA TRP A 422 -10.02 6.31 -19.62
C TRP A 422 -9.96 7.75 -20.16
N PRO A 423 -11.10 8.34 -20.54
CA PRO A 423 -11.15 9.65 -21.20
C PRO A 423 -10.61 10.80 -20.34
N THR A 424 -10.66 10.66 -19.01
CA THR A 424 -10.20 11.67 -18.05
C THR A 424 -8.74 11.50 -17.63
N ARG A 425 -7.97 10.59 -18.24
CA ARG A 425 -6.55 10.36 -17.90
C ARG A 425 -5.76 11.68 -17.81
N PRO A 426 -4.98 11.91 -16.74
CA PRO A 426 -4.56 11.00 -15.67
C PRO A 426 -5.42 11.00 -14.40
N TRP A 427 -6.66 11.49 -14.48
CA TRP A 427 -7.48 11.73 -13.29
C TRP A 427 -8.24 10.49 -12.81
N VAL A 428 -7.82 9.95 -11.67
CA VAL A 428 -8.40 8.80 -10.98
C VAL A 428 -9.39 9.31 -9.94
N ARG A 429 -10.59 8.73 -9.95
CA ARG A 429 -11.68 9.05 -9.02
C ARG A 429 -11.62 8.16 -7.81
N ASN A 430 -11.72 8.80 -6.65
CA ASN A 430 -11.94 8.19 -5.34
C ASN A 430 -10.87 7.15 -4.89
N LEU A 431 -10.83 6.88 -3.60
CA LEU A 431 -10.37 5.59 -3.08
C LEU A 431 -11.58 4.92 -2.45
N GLU A 432 -11.87 3.68 -2.80
CA GLU A 432 -13.13 3.03 -2.45
C GLU A 432 -12.93 1.59 -1.98
N ARG A 433 -13.69 1.21 -0.95
CA ARG A 433 -13.70 -0.13 -0.37
C ARG A 433 -15.14 -0.51 0.00
N TRP A 434 -15.77 -1.26 -0.90
CA TRP A 434 -17.16 -1.75 -0.79
C TRP A 434 -18.24 -0.66 -0.66
N LEU A 435 -17.88 0.60 -0.84
CA LEU A 435 -18.79 1.72 -1.00
C LEU A 435 -18.30 2.54 -2.20
N VAL A 436 -19.14 2.68 -3.20
CA VAL A 436 -18.81 3.36 -4.46
C VAL A 436 -19.70 4.59 -4.61
N GLN A 437 -19.11 5.75 -4.88
CA GLN A 437 -19.87 6.94 -5.27
C GLN A 437 -20.24 6.82 -6.76
N ARG A 438 -21.48 7.16 -7.11
CA ARG A 438 -21.96 7.13 -8.51
C ARG A 438 -22.48 8.49 -8.93
N ASP A 439 -22.04 8.95 -10.10
CA ASP A 439 -22.64 10.11 -10.76
C ASP A 439 -23.90 9.69 -11.50
N THR A 440 -25.06 9.80 -10.86
CA THR A 440 -26.32 9.25 -11.37
C THR A 440 -27.54 10.08 -10.97
N GLY A 441 -28.68 9.79 -11.60
CA GLY A 441 -29.89 10.57 -11.44
C GLY A 441 -29.81 11.96 -12.06
N PRO A 442 -30.92 12.73 -12.02
CA PRO A 442 -30.96 14.09 -12.55
C PRO A 442 -30.22 15.11 -11.66
N ASP A 443 -30.04 14.80 -10.38
CA ASP A 443 -29.52 15.69 -9.33
C ASP A 443 -28.23 15.20 -8.67
N GLY A 444 -27.55 14.22 -9.27
CA GLY A 444 -26.46 13.48 -8.64
C GLY A 444 -25.14 13.44 -9.40
N ARG A 445 -24.84 14.43 -10.24
CA ARG A 445 -23.52 14.58 -10.86
C ARG A 445 -22.64 15.43 -9.96
N ALA A 446 -21.71 14.78 -9.27
CA ALA A 446 -20.81 15.46 -8.37
C ALA A 446 -19.78 16.32 -9.12
N ARG A 447 -19.35 17.41 -8.49
CA ARG A 447 -18.18 18.17 -8.95
C ARG A 447 -16.99 17.89 -8.06
N ARG A 448 -15.80 18.00 -8.61
CA ARG A 448 -14.56 18.11 -7.84
C ARG A 448 -14.67 19.26 -6.84
N SER A 449 -14.36 19.01 -5.56
CA SER A 449 -14.23 20.09 -4.57
C SER A 449 -12.87 20.77 -4.71
N THR A 450 -12.81 22.08 -4.49
CA THR A 450 -11.56 22.85 -4.38
C THR A 450 -11.26 23.25 -2.95
N ALA A 451 -11.99 22.69 -1.99
CA ALA A 451 -11.87 23.01 -0.58
C ALA A 451 -10.60 22.48 0.08
N ASP A 452 -10.06 21.38 -0.44
CA ASP A 452 -8.92 20.64 0.11
C ASP A 452 -8.10 20.13 -1.08
N VAL A 453 -6.95 20.76 -1.34
CA VAL A 453 -6.14 20.50 -2.53
C VAL A 453 -4.69 20.31 -2.11
N HIS A 454 -4.10 19.20 -2.52
CA HIS A 454 -2.73 18.84 -2.21
C HIS A 454 -1.94 18.62 -3.49
N THR A 455 -0.69 19.07 -3.51
CA THR A 455 0.18 18.96 -4.68
C THR A 455 1.55 18.45 -4.27
N GLY A 456 1.98 17.34 -4.86
CA GLY A 456 3.33 16.82 -4.72
C GLY A 456 3.71 16.47 -3.27
N VAL A 457 2.75 16.07 -2.45
CA VAL A 457 3.02 15.64 -1.06
C VAL A 457 3.99 14.46 -1.09
N LEU A 458 5.06 14.54 -0.29
CA LEU A 458 6.23 13.64 -0.30
C LEU A 458 7.09 13.70 -1.58
N GLY A 459 6.48 13.79 -2.76
CA GLY A 459 7.20 13.94 -4.01
C GLY A 459 6.31 14.40 -5.16
N PRO A 460 6.88 14.97 -6.23
CA PRO A 460 6.14 15.43 -7.41
C PRO A 460 5.32 14.31 -8.09
N GLU A 461 5.70 13.05 -7.88
CA GLU A 461 5.02 11.85 -8.38
C GLU A 461 3.59 11.72 -7.84
N ASN A 462 3.30 12.24 -6.64
CA ASN A 462 1.95 12.24 -6.08
C ASN A 462 0.98 13.21 -6.76
N GLY A 463 1.48 14.05 -7.69
CA GLY A 463 0.64 14.90 -8.53
C GLY A 463 -0.23 15.87 -7.76
N THR A 464 -1.31 16.31 -8.40
CA THR A 464 -2.36 17.11 -7.75
C THR A 464 -3.52 16.23 -7.35
N ALA A 465 -4.00 16.39 -6.12
CA ALA A 465 -5.21 15.74 -5.64
C ALA A 465 -6.19 16.78 -5.11
N TYR A 466 -7.43 16.68 -5.58
CA TYR A 466 -8.56 17.44 -5.07
C TYR A 466 -9.36 16.52 -4.17
N GLU A 467 -9.25 16.75 -2.86
CA GLU A 467 -9.90 15.92 -1.86
C GLU A 467 -11.32 16.44 -1.62
N GLY A 468 -12.27 15.56 -1.88
CA GLY A 468 -13.68 15.81 -1.77
C GLY A 468 -14.40 16.05 -3.09
N LEU A 469 -15.70 15.80 -3.02
CA LEU A 469 -16.66 16.12 -4.06
C LEU A 469 -17.70 17.09 -3.49
N SER A 470 -18.26 17.91 -4.35
CA SER A 470 -19.20 18.97 -4.03
C SER A 470 -20.50 18.81 -4.83
N THR A 471 -21.61 19.22 -4.23
CA THR A 471 -22.85 19.43 -4.98
C THR A 471 -22.72 20.63 -5.94
N ASP A 472 -23.67 20.76 -6.86
CA ASP A 472 -23.83 21.92 -7.73
C ASP A 472 -25.30 22.33 -7.79
N ARG A 473 -25.76 22.98 -6.72
CA ARG A 473 -27.14 23.41 -6.57
C ARG A 473 -27.59 24.34 -7.68
N ALA A 474 -26.71 25.21 -8.17
CA ALA A 474 -27.01 26.12 -9.28
C ALA A 474 -27.39 25.38 -10.57
N HIS A 475 -26.89 24.16 -10.76
CA HIS A 475 -27.21 23.27 -11.89
C HIS A 475 -28.09 22.08 -11.49
N GLY A 476 -28.81 22.18 -10.36
CA GLY A 476 -29.74 21.16 -9.89
C GLY A 476 -29.08 19.88 -9.33
N GLN A 477 -27.75 19.83 -9.19
CA GLN A 477 -27.03 18.67 -8.67
C GLN A 477 -26.97 18.74 -7.14
N THR A 478 -28.08 18.39 -6.49
CA THR A 478 -28.30 18.59 -5.05
C THR A 478 -27.95 17.39 -4.17
N SER A 479 -27.46 16.29 -4.79
CA SER A 479 -27.22 15.01 -4.12
C SER A 479 -25.87 14.39 -4.50
N LEU A 480 -25.31 13.58 -3.59
CA LEU A 480 -24.21 12.64 -3.86
C LEU A 480 -24.72 11.21 -3.61
N TYR A 481 -24.63 10.32 -4.60
CA TYR A 481 -25.20 8.96 -4.53
C TYR A 481 -24.14 7.88 -4.25
N PHE A 482 -24.51 6.86 -3.48
CA PHE A 482 -23.62 5.82 -3.01
C PHE A 482 -24.23 4.42 -3.13
N ASP A 483 -23.41 3.48 -3.57
CA ASP A 483 -23.71 2.07 -3.77
C ASP A 483 -22.86 1.23 -2.82
N VAL A 484 -23.50 0.41 -1.99
CA VAL A 484 -22.87 -0.48 -1.01
C VAL A 484 -22.76 -1.85 -1.65
N ASP A 485 -21.55 -2.42 -1.70
CA ASP A 485 -21.33 -3.75 -2.27
C ASP A 485 -22.26 -4.79 -1.63
N ASP A 486 -23.01 -5.53 -2.45
CA ASP A 486 -23.99 -6.52 -1.99
C ASP A 486 -23.37 -7.56 -1.03
N ARG A 487 -22.09 -7.91 -1.19
CA ARG A 487 -21.37 -8.83 -0.28
C ARG A 487 -21.22 -8.23 1.11
N PHE A 488 -20.99 -6.92 1.19
CA PHE A 488 -20.97 -6.19 2.46
C PHE A 488 -22.38 -5.97 3.01
N ALA A 489 -23.34 -5.58 2.17
CA ALA A 489 -24.72 -5.35 2.58
C ALA A 489 -25.37 -6.62 3.15
N ARG A 490 -25.09 -7.81 2.60
CA ARG A 490 -25.60 -9.10 3.13
C ARG A 490 -25.22 -9.39 4.58
N GLY A 491 -24.06 -8.89 5.03
CA GLY A 491 -23.63 -9.02 6.43
C GLY A 491 -24.23 -7.98 7.37
N LEU A 492 -25.04 -7.05 6.87
CA LEU A 492 -25.61 -5.98 7.69
C LEU A 492 -26.92 -6.44 8.32
N ARG A 493 -26.86 -6.81 9.61
CA ARG A 493 -28.03 -7.20 10.41
C ARG A 493 -28.41 -6.10 11.40
N GLY A 494 -29.45 -5.33 11.08
CA GLY A 494 -29.99 -4.29 11.97
C GLY A 494 -29.46 -2.89 11.66
N PRO A 495 -29.29 -2.02 12.69
CA PRO A 495 -28.85 -0.65 12.47
C PRO A 495 -27.45 -0.55 11.86
N ALA A 496 -27.25 0.48 11.04
CA ALA A 496 -25.95 0.88 10.52
C ALA A 496 -25.68 2.34 10.86
N GLN A 497 -24.42 2.68 11.11
CA GLN A 497 -24.00 4.08 11.15
C GLN A 497 -23.49 4.50 9.78
N VAL A 498 -23.93 5.65 9.28
CA VAL A 498 -23.29 6.33 8.17
C VAL A 498 -22.51 7.52 8.72
N LYS A 499 -21.21 7.54 8.44
CA LYS A 499 -20.32 8.63 8.83
C LYS A 499 -19.97 9.44 7.60
N VAL A 500 -20.17 10.75 7.66
CA VAL A 500 -19.91 11.67 6.56
C VAL A 500 -18.98 12.77 7.05
N THR A 501 -17.76 12.80 6.53
CA THR A 501 -16.83 13.91 6.72
C THR A 501 -17.11 14.98 5.68
N TYR A 502 -17.63 16.12 6.14
CA TYR A 502 -18.05 17.25 5.33
C TYR A 502 -17.37 18.54 5.77
N ARG A 503 -17.30 19.52 4.87
CA ARG A 503 -16.87 20.86 5.22
C ARG A 503 -18.05 21.64 5.75
N ASP A 504 -17.95 22.11 6.99
CA ASP A 504 -18.99 22.91 7.62
C ASP A 504 -18.93 24.38 7.19
N ALA A 505 -18.97 24.63 5.87
CA ALA A 505 -18.98 25.96 5.27
C ALA A 505 -20.37 26.33 4.76
N GLY A 506 -20.66 27.63 4.69
CA GLY A 506 -21.91 28.16 4.16
C GLY A 506 -23.11 27.95 5.08
N LYS A 507 -24.32 27.95 4.50
CA LYS A 507 -25.60 27.79 5.22
C LYS A 507 -26.40 26.62 4.66
N GLY A 508 -27.36 26.13 5.44
CA GLY A 508 -28.28 25.08 5.04
C GLY A 508 -28.05 23.77 5.77
N ALA A 509 -28.85 22.76 5.42
CA ALA A 509 -28.82 21.45 6.03
C ALA A 509 -28.74 20.35 4.96
N TRP A 510 -28.26 19.19 5.38
CA TRP A 510 -28.21 18.00 4.55
C TRP A 510 -28.67 16.78 5.35
N TRP A 511 -29.08 15.72 4.66
CA TRP A 511 -29.52 14.47 5.28
C TRP A 511 -29.18 13.28 4.40
N ILE A 512 -29.31 12.08 4.96
CA ILE A 512 -29.16 10.83 4.24
C ILE A 512 -30.54 10.35 3.85
N ALA A 513 -30.79 10.22 2.54
CA ALA A 513 -31.98 9.57 2.02
C ALA A 513 -31.62 8.16 1.53
N TYR A 514 -32.43 7.17 1.90
CA TYR A 514 -32.19 5.76 1.61
C TYR A 514 -33.53 5.03 1.47
N GLN A 515 -33.50 3.80 0.95
CA GLN A 515 -34.70 2.97 0.95
C GLN A 515 -35.06 2.59 2.40
N GLY A 516 -36.14 3.18 2.91
CA GLY A 516 -36.52 3.11 4.32
C GLY A 516 -36.77 4.48 4.97
N GLY A 517 -36.37 5.57 4.31
CA GLY A 517 -36.75 6.93 4.69
C GLY A 517 -35.61 7.93 4.55
N ARG A 518 -35.59 8.91 5.45
CA ARG A 518 -34.50 9.87 5.57
C ARG A 518 -34.04 9.98 7.01
N SER A 519 -32.76 10.27 7.21
CA SER A 519 -32.21 10.61 8.51
C SER A 519 -32.71 11.98 9.01
N PRO A 520 -32.49 12.31 10.29
CA PRO A 520 -32.49 13.69 10.74
C PRO A 520 -31.51 14.54 9.92
N GLU A 521 -31.78 15.84 9.89
CA GLU A 521 -30.94 16.82 9.21
C GLU A 521 -29.68 17.14 10.02
N VAL A 522 -28.55 17.26 9.32
CA VAL A 522 -27.32 17.84 9.84
C VAL A 522 -27.28 19.30 9.43
N ARG A 523 -27.45 20.19 10.42
CA ARG A 523 -27.40 21.64 10.19
C ARG A 523 -25.96 22.13 10.21
N ARG A 524 -25.58 22.90 9.20
CA ARG A 524 -24.26 23.53 9.11
C ARG A 524 -24.21 24.80 9.94
N THR A 525 -23.13 24.97 10.70
CA THR A 525 -22.86 26.18 11.48
C THR A 525 -22.05 27.20 10.68
N GLY A 526 -21.34 26.78 9.63
CA GLY A 526 -20.63 27.67 8.71
C GLY A 526 -19.23 28.10 9.20
N ASP A 527 -18.58 27.34 10.08
CA ASP A 527 -17.23 27.65 10.60
C ASP A 527 -16.08 27.25 9.66
N GLY A 528 -16.41 26.61 8.53
CA GLY A 528 -15.48 26.20 7.47
C GLY A 528 -14.60 25.01 7.81
N GLN A 529 -14.74 24.41 9.01
CA GLN A 529 -13.92 23.27 9.45
C GLN A 529 -14.41 21.95 8.83
N TRP A 530 -13.51 21.00 8.66
CA TRP A 530 -13.88 19.62 8.38
C TRP A 530 -14.44 18.96 9.65
N LYS A 531 -15.63 18.38 9.53
CA LYS A 531 -16.34 17.68 10.61
C LYS A 531 -16.88 16.36 10.10
N THR A 532 -17.02 15.38 10.99
CA THR A 532 -17.68 14.11 10.70
C THR A 532 -19.00 14.02 11.45
N ALA A 533 -20.10 13.92 10.71
CA ALA A 533 -21.40 13.57 11.25
C ALA A 533 -21.59 12.04 11.22
N THR A 534 -21.90 11.44 12.37
CA THR A 534 -22.31 10.04 12.52
C THR A 534 -23.82 9.98 12.65
N VAL A 535 -24.47 9.28 11.71
CA VAL A 535 -25.92 9.16 11.63
C VAL A 535 -26.31 7.70 11.75
N THR A 536 -27.20 7.37 12.69
CA THR A 536 -27.70 5.98 12.82
C THR A 536 -28.92 5.76 11.92
N LEU A 537 -28.82 4.81 11.00
CA LEU A 537 -29.95 4.32 10.21
C LEU A 537 -30.49 3.07 10.91
N PRO A 538 -31.73 3.08 11.45
CA PRO A 538 -32.22 1.99 12.28
C PRO A 538 -32.51 0.70 11.51
N ARG A 539 -32.98 0.83 10.26
CA ARG A 539 -33.34 -0.29 9.38
C ARG A 539 -33.03 0.07 7.91
N PRO A 540 -31.76 0.27 7.54
CA PRO A 540 -31.41 0.59 6.17
C PRO A 540 -31.71 -0.60 5.26
N VAL A 541 -32.29 -0.33 4.09
CA VAL A 541 -32.40 -1.31 3.00
C VAL A 541 -31.40 -0.90 1.92
N PHE A 542 -30.28 -1.62 1.85
CA PHE A 542 -29.27 -1.48 0.81
C PHE A 542 -29.51 -2.57 -0.24
N ALA A 543 -30.48 -2.31 -1.10
CA ALA A 543 -30.97 -3.23 -2.12
C ALA A 543 -31.06 -2.56 -3.50
N ASN A 544 -30.19 -1.57 -3.77
CA ASN A 544 -30.08 -0.88 -5.05
C ASN A 544 -31.36 -0.12 -5.48
N GLY A 545 -32.14 0.38 -4.52
CA GLY A 545 -33.48 0.94 -4.75
C GLY A 545 -33.54 2.41 -5.19
N LEU A 546 -32.43 3.15 -5.17
CA LEU A 546 -32.37 4.54 -5.62
C LEU A 546 -31.87 4.69 -7.06
N SER A 547 -31.88 5.93 -7.57
CA SER A 547 -31.37 6.29 -8.90
C SER A 547 -30.02 5.65 -9.19
N GLY A 548 -29.86 5.11 -10.41
CA GLY A 548 -28.61 4.48 -10.82
C GLY A 548 -28.25 3.21 -10.07
N ARG A 549 -29.23 2.54 -9.46
CA ARG A 549 -29.03 1.34 -8.64
C ARG A 549 -28.11 1.63 -7.45
N THR A 550 -28.39 2.71 -6.75
CA THR A 550 -27.65 3.09 -5.53
C THR A 550 -28.51 2.81 -4.30
N ASP A 551 -27.88 2.85 -3.12
CA ASP A 551 -28.52 2.46 -1.86
C ASP A 551 -28.92 3.65 -1.00
N PHE A 552 -28.09 4.69 -1.02
CA PHE A 552 -28.39 5.94 -0.34
C PHE A 552 -27.80 7.13 -1.07
N ARG A 553 -28.27 8.32 -0.72
CA ARG A 553 -27.70 9.58 -1.16
C ARG A 553 -27.58 10.56 0.00
N ILE A 554 -26.56 11.38 -0.04
CA ILE A 554 -26.45 12.59 0.78
C ILE A 554 -27.15 13.70 0.00
N ALA A 555 -28.30 14.16 0.48
CA ALA A 555 -29.11 15.17 -0.18
C ALA A 555 -29.01 16.51 0.57
N THR A 556 -29.04 17.61 -0.16
CA THR A 556 -29.01 18.97 0.39
C THR A 556 -30.38 19.64 0.32
N GLY A 557 -30.77 20.29 1.42
CA GLY A 557 -31.90 21.23 1.45
C GLY A 557 -31.50 22.59 0.88
N GLU A 558 -32.30 23.63 1.13
CA GLU A 558 -31.93 24.99 0.73
C GLU A 558 -30.60 25.45 1.35
N GLY A 559 -29.85 26.28 0.61
CA GLY A 559 -28.58 26.83 1.06
C GLY A 559 -27.43 26.66 0.06
N SER A 560 -26.20 26.60 0.60
CA SER A 560 -24.94 26.51 -0.15
C SER A 560 -24.65 25.07 -0.63
N ASP A 561 -23.72 24.92 -1.58
CA ASP A 561 -23.19 23.60 -1.95
C ASP A 561 -22.53 22.89 -0.76
N LEU A 562 -22.55 21.56 -0.75
CA LEU A 562 -21.97 20.72 0.28
C LEU A 562 -20.71 20.01 -0.25
N ASP A 563 -19.57 20.26 0.38
CA ASP A 563 -18.34 19.49 0.16
C ASP A 563 -18.26 18.29 1.12
N VAL A 564 -18.02 17.10 0.58
CA VAL A 564 -17.84 15.84 1.32
C VAL A 564 -16.54 15.18 0.88
N ARG A 565 -15.70 14.72 1.82
CA ARG A 565 -14.41 14.08 1.49
C ARG A 565 -14.28 12.62 1.93
N PHE A 566 -15.13 12.16 2.84
CA PHE A 566 -15.08 10.77 3.28
C PHE A 566 -16.45 10.29 3.74
N VAL A 567 -16.86 9.12 3.27
CA VAL A 567 -18.12 8.48 3.67
C VAL A 567 -17.84 7.05 4.10
N ARG A 568 -18.42 6.62 5.22
CA ARG A 568 -18.33 5.26 5.73
C ARG A 568 -19.71 4.73 6.09
N VAL A 569 -19.99 3.48 5.78
CA VAL A 569 -21.11 2.69 6.30
C VAL A 569 -20.51 1.69 7.29
N VAL A 570 -20.89 1.78 8.56
CA VAL A 570 -20.35 0.99 9.67
C VAL A 570 -21.43 0.07 10.22
N ARG A 571 -21.09 -1.21 10.38
CA ARG A 571 -21.96 -2.21 11.00
C ARG A 571 -21.90 -2.08 12.52
N GLU A 572 -23.04 -1.93 13.18
CA GLU A 572 -23.08 -1.85 14.65
C GLU A 572 -22.89 -3.22 15.33
N ARG A 573 -23.04 -4.31 14.58
CA ARG A 573 -22.93 -5.69 15.05
C ARG A 573 -22.12 -6.55 14.06
N PRO A 574 -21.55 -7.68 14.51
CA PRO A 574 -20.96 -8.68 13.60
C PRO A 574 -21.99 -9.19 12.56
N ALA A 575 -21.48 -9.68 11.42
CA ALA A 575 -22.26 -10.17 10.28
C ALA A 575 -23.05 -11.47 10.54
#